data_AF-A0A0G1C5P3-F1
#
_entry.id   AF-A0A0G1C5P3-F1
#
_cell.length_a   1.000
_cell.length_b   1.000
_cell.length_c   1.000
_cell.angle_alpha   90.00
_cell.angle_beta   90.00
_cell.angle_gamma   90.00
#
_symmetry.space_group_name_H-M   'P 1'
#
loop_
_entity.id
_entity.type
_entity.pdbx_description
1 polymer ?
#
loop_
_entity_poly.entity_id
_entity_poly.type
_entity_poly.pdbx_seq_one_letter_code
_entity_poly.pdbx_strand_id
1 'polypeptide(L)' 'MKRIYYLLIGGVILLAAGWLLSFNHQAGLSVTFFDVGQGDAALIRTAEGQNILIDGGPS' A
#
# COMPACT_ATOMS: atom_id res chain seq x y z
N MET A 1 39.84 0.85 15.97
CA MET A 1 39.30 -0.32 15.24
C MET A 1 37.86 -0.65 15.62
N LYS A 2 37.49 -0.88 16.89
CA LYS A 2 36.09 -1.18 17.27
C LYS A 2 35.06 -0.10 16.91
N ARG A 3 35.45 1.19 16.94
CA ARG A 3 34.60 2.31 16.51
C ARG A 3 34.17 2.23 15.04
N ILE A 4 35.05 1.76 14.15
CA ILE A 4 34.71 1.62 12.73
C ILE A 4 33.67 0.52 12.52
N TYR A 5 33.72 -0.55 13.33
CA TYR A 5 32.74 -1.64 13.27
C TYR A 5 31.33 -1.18 13.67
N TYR A 6 31.19 -0.38 14.72
CA TYR A 6 29.87 0.15 15.11
C TYR A 6 29.28 1.09 14.07
N LEU A 7 30.12 1.91 13.42
CA LEU A 7 29.66 2.78 12.32
C LEU A 7 29.21 1.96 11.10
N LEU A 8 29.94 0.89 10.75
CA LEU A 8 29.55 0.00 9.66
C LEU A 8 28.24 -0.74 9.97
N ILE A 9 28.09 -1.29 11.18
CA ILE A 9 26.87 -1.97 11.61
C ILE A 9 25.68 -1.00 11.60
N GLY A 10 25.85 0.22 12.15
CA GLY A 10 24.83 1.25 12.13
C GLY A 10 24.44 1.65 10.70
N GLY A 11 25.41 1.79 9.80
CA GLY A 11 25.17 2.06 8.39
C GLY A 11 24.37 0.97 7.70
N VAL A 12 24.71 -0.31 7.93
CA VAL A 12 23.96 -1.45 7.38
C VAL A 12 22.53 -1.49 7.91
N ILE A 13 22.32 -1.22 9.20
CA ILE A 13 20.98 -1.16 9.79
C ILE A 13 20.16 -0.03 9.17
N LEU A 14 20.73 1.16 8.99
CA LEU A 14 20.04 2.30 8.38
C LEU A 14 19.67 2.03 6.92
N LEU A 15 20.58 1.40 6.16
CA LEU A 15 20.30 0.99 4.77
C LEU A 15 19.20 -0.07 4.69
N ALA A 16 19.24 -1.08 5.57
CA ALA A 16 18.20 -2.10 5.65
C ALA A 16 16.83 -1.51 6.05
N ALA A 17 16.80 -0.58 7.01
CA ALA A 17 15.59 0.13 7.41
C ALA A 17 15.03 0.98 6.26
N GLY A 18 15.89 1.73 5.57
CA GLY A 18 15.49 2.50 4.39
C GLY A 18 14.92 1.62 3.29
N TRP A 19 15.52 0.45 3.03
CA TRP A 19 15.02 -0.50 2.03
C TRP A 19 13.67 -1.09 2.42
N LEU A 20 13.49 -1.49 3.68
CA LEU A 20 12.20 -2.01 4.19
C LEU A 20 11.07 -0.98 4.08
N LEU A 21 11.36 0.29 4.39
CA LEU A 21 10.38 1.38 4.28
C LEU A 21 10.11 1.79 2.83
N SER A 22 11.02 1.46 1.91
CA SER A 22 10.87 1.76 0.47
C SER A 22 9.98 0.78 -0.27
N PHE A 23 9.51 -0.29 0.39
CA PHE A 23 8.47 -1.15 -0.15
C PHE A 23 7.15 -0.39 -0.20
N ASN A 24 6.99 0.40 -1.26
CA ASN A 24 5.70 0.90 -1.66
C ASN A 24 4.93 -0.29 -2.23
N HIS A 25 3.89 -0.72 -1.53
CA HIS A 25 2.95 -1.68 -2.10
C HIS A 25 2.26 -0.98 -3.26
N GLN A 26 2.73 -1.22 -4.49
CA GLN A 26 1.95 -0.91 -5.68
C GLN A 26 0.70 -1.78 -5.61
N ALA A 27 -0.34 -1.22 -4.99
CA ALA A 27 -1.65 -1.82 -5.01
C ALA A 27 -2.04 -1.87 -6.50
N GLY A 28 -2.09 -3.08 -7.05
CA GLY A 28 -2.59 -3.26 -8.40
C GLY A 28 -4.05 -2.80 -8.52
N LEU A 29 -4.63 -2.99 -9.69
CA LEU A 29 -6.07 -2.82 -9.85
C LEU A 29 -6.80 -3.73 -8.84
N SER A 30 -7.68 -3.14 -8.04
CA SER A 30 -8.58 -3.88 -7.15
C SER A 30 -10.02 -3.45 -7.37
N VAL A 31 -10.94 -4.40 -7.19
CA VAL A 31 -12.37 -4.19 -7.28
C VAL A 31 -13.01 -4.76 -6.01
N THR A 32 -13.70 -3.91 -5.28
CA THR A 32 -14.42 -4.28 -4.05
C THR A 32 -15.90 -4.16 -4.33
N PHE A 33 -16.65 -5.26 -4.24
CA PHE A 33 -18.11 -5.25 -4.24
C PHE A 33 -18.60 -5.06 -2.80
N PHE A 34 -19.43 -4.05 -2.58
CA PHE A 34 -20.00 -3.80 -1.27
C PHE A 34 -21.31 -4.54 -1.11
N ASP A 35 -21.51 -5.15 0.05
CA ASP A 35 -22.83 -5.55 0.49
C ASP A 35 -23.56 -4.31 1.02
N VAL A 36 -24.45 -3.77 0.20
CA VAL A 36 -25.28 -2.59 0.51
C VAL A 36 -26.74 -2.94 0.78
N GLY A 37 -27.08 -4.24 0.86
CA GLY A 37 -28.45 -4.71 0.94
C GLY A 37 -29.14 -4.69 -0.42
N GLN A 38 -29.90 -3.63 -0.73
CA GLN A 38 -30.62 -3.50 -2.01
C GLN A 38 -29.83 -2.63 -2.99
N GLY A 39 -29.77 -3.06 -4.25
CA GLY A 39 -29.00 -2.39 -5.30
C GLY A 39 -27.55 -2.85 -5.37
N ASP A 40 -26.76 -2.21 -6.23
CA ASP A 40 -25.37 -2.57 -6.48
C ASP A 40 -24.42 -1.48 -5.95
N ALA A 41 -23.21 -1.88 -5.59
CA ALA A 41 -22.13 -0.94 -5.29
C ALA A 41 -20.77 -1.62 -5.46
N ALA A 42 -19.89 -1.00 -6.26
CA ALA A 42 -18.52 -1.48 -6.44
C ALA A 42 -17.50 -0.32 -6.44
N LEU A 43 -16.40 -0.48 -5.72
CA LEU A 43 -15.25 0.43 -5.77
C LEU A 43 -14.14 -0.19 -6.61
N ILE A 44 -13.73 0.49 -7.67
CA ILE A 44 -12.52 0.21 -8.42
C ILE A 44 -11.41 1.13 -7.88
N ARG A 45 -10.29 0.53 -7.48
CA ARG A 45 -9.06 1.28 -7.18
C ARG A 45 -7.99 0.91 -8.21
N THR A 46 -7.54 1.88 -8.98
CA THR A 46 -6.55 1.66 -10.05
C THR A 46 -5.13 1.59 -9.50
N ALA A 47 -4.18 1.08 -10.30
CA ALA A 47 -2.78 1.05 -9.94
C ALA A 47 -2.17 2.47 -9.76
N GLU A 48 -2.77 3.47 -10.39
CA GLU A 48 -2.44 4.88 -10.28
C GLU A 48 -3.13 5.57 -9.09
N GLY A 49 -3.77 4.80 -8.21
CA GLY A 49 -4.40 5.29 -6.98
C GLY A 49 -5.73 6.01 -7.18
N GLN A 50 -6.34 5.93 -8.37
CA GLN A 50 -7.66 6.50 -8.62
C GLN A 50 -8.74 5.64 -7.97
N ASN A 51 -9.76 6.27 -7.39
CA ASN A 51 -10.92 5.61 -6.82
C ASN A 51 -12.15 5.92 -7.69
N ILE A 52 -12.80 4.89 -8.21
CA ILE A 52 -14.00 5.00 -9.05
C ILE A 52 -15.10 4.18 -8.38
N LEU A 53 -16.16 4.84 -7.94
CA LEU A 53 -17.34 4.19 -7.40
C LEU A 53 -18.35 3.95 -8.53
N ILE A 54 -18.81 2.71 -8.67
CA ILE A 54 -19.83 2.28 -9.63
C ILE A 54 -21.09 1.94 -8.83
N ASP A 55 -22.19 2.61 -9.16
CA ASP A 55 -23.42 2.63 -8.35
C ASP A 55 -23.11 3.04 -6.89
N GLY A 56 -24.01 2.83 -5.95
CA GLY A 56 -23.82 3.22 -4.56
C GLY A 56 -24.99 2.86 -3.67
N GLY A 57 -25.65 1.73 -3.95
CA GLY A 57 -26.98 1.37 -3.48
C GLY A 57 -27.30 1.79 -2.04
N PRO A 58 -28.46 2.41 -1.81
CA PRO A 58 -29.71 1.64 -1.94
C PRO A 58 -30.84 2.31 -2.75
N SER A 59 -31.55 1.47 -3.50
CA SER A 59 -32.87 1.72 -4.13
C SER A 59 -34.00 1.11 -3.29
#